data_AF-A0A5J5MRY2-F1
#
_entry.id   AF-A0A5J5MRY2-F1
#
_cell.length_a   1.000
_cell.length_b   1.000
_cell.length_c   1.000
_cell.angle_alpha   90.00
_cell.angle_beta   90.00
_cell.angle_gamma   90.00
#
_symmetry.space_group_name_H-M   'P 1'
#
loop_
_entity.id
_entity.type
_entity.pdbx_description
1 polymer ?
#
loop_
_entity_poly.entity_id
_entity_poly.type
_entity_poly.pdbx_seq_one_letter_code
_entity_poly.pdbx_strand_id
1 'polypeptide(L)'
;MWVLLAVFLFTLTYLFWSRTKRPGAKYPRSLPSLPLVGSLPFLPRQRFLDRTGTQLISPSLSYLPFGAGARSCVGEMLARQELFLFMSRLLQRFNLEIPDDGKLPCLEGNSSLVLQIKPFKVKIEVRQAWKEAQAEGGIS
;
A
#
# COMPACT_ATOMS: atom_id res chain seq x y z
N MET A 1 2.54 -11.12 61.25
CA MET A 1 3.87 -10.92 60.64
C MET A 1 3.92 -11.35 59.16
N TRP A 2 3.39 -12.51 58.78
CA TRP A 2 3.43 -13.03 57.39
C TRP A 2 2.63 -12.24 56.34
N VAL A 3 1.54 -11.56 56.72
CA VAL A 3 0.73 -10.75 55.79
C VAL A 3 1.51 -9.55 55.24
N LEU A 4 2.32 -8.90 56.09
CA LEU A 4 3.16 -7.77 55.67
C LEU A 4 4.27 -8.23 54.71
N LEU A 5 4.83 -9.42 54.94
CA LEU A 5 5.79 -10.04 54.02
C LEU A 5 5.17 -10.36 52.65
N ALA A 6 3.94 -10.89 52.63
CA ALA A 6 3.23 -11.18 51.38
C ALA A 6 2.92 -9.92 50.56
N VAL A 7 2.44 -8.86 51.21
CA VAL A 7 2.17 -7.57 50.55
C VAL A 7 3.46 -6.95 50.03
N PHE A 8 4.54 -6.99 50.80
CA PHE A 8 5.84 -6.45 50.38
C PHE A 8 6.39 -7.20 49.16
N LEU A 9 6.33 -8.54 49.16
CA LEU A 9 6.73 -9.35 48.00
C LEU A 9 5.85 -9.07 46.78
N PHE A 10 4.55 -8.90 46.95
CA PHE A 10 3.65 -8.56 45.83
C PHE A 10 3.90 -7.15 45.27
N THR A 11 4.21 -6.17 46.14
CA THR A 11 4.62 -4.84 45.68
C THR A 11 5.98 -4.86 45.00
N LEU A 12 6.92 -5.67 45.46
CA LEU A 12 8.22 -5.84 44.81
C LEU A 12 8.09 -6.52 43.45
N THR A 13 7.28 -7.58 43.33
CA THR A 13 7.03 -8.23 42.03
C THR A 13 6.29 -7.30 41.07
N TYR A 14 5.33 -6.50 41.56
CA TYR A 14 4.61 -5.51 40.75
C TYR A 14 5.54 -4.39 40.26
N LEU A 15 6.39 -3.85 41.14
CA LEU A 15 7.38 -2.82 40.78
C LEU A 15 8.48 -3.36 39.85
N PHE A 16 8.89 -4.62 40.03
CA PHE A 16 9.88 -5.28 39.18
C PHE A 16 9.33 -5.61 37.79
N TRP A 17 8.07 -6.06 37.71
CA TRP A 17 7.40 -6.32 36.43
C TRP A 17 7.25 -5.03 35.61
N SER A 18 6.91 -3.91 36.25
CA SER A 18 6.69 -2.63 35.55
C SER A 18 7.97 -2.03 34.92
N ARG A 19 9.16 -2.57 35.23
CA ARG A 19 10.45 -2.07 34.71
C ARG A 19 11.09 -2.91 33.63
N THR A 20 10.49 -4.03 33.20
CA THR A 20 10.98 -4.75 32.02
C THR A 20 10.62 -3.97 30.75
N LYS A 21 11.50 -3.01 30.41
CA LYS A 21 11.48 -2.28 29.14
C LYS A 21 11.43 -3.29 28.00
N ARG A 22 10.35 -3.26 27.21
CA ARG A 22 10.34 -3.91 25.89
C ARG A 22 11.54 -3.38 25.11
N PRO A 23 12.41 -4.24 24.55
CA PRO A 23 13.52 -3.78 23.72
C PRO A 23 12.92 -2.94 22.59
N GLY A 24 13.29 -1.66 22.55
CA GLY A 24 12.79 -0.73 21.55
C GLY A 24 13.00 -1.31 20.16
N ALA A 25 11.92 -1.39 19.38
CA ALA A 25 12.01 -1.71 17.97
C ALA A 25 13.00 -0.71 17.35
N LYS A 26 14.17 -1.20 16.92
CA LYS A 26 15.09 -0.44 16.08
C LYS A 26 14.42 -0.28 14.72
N TYR A 27 13.63 0.78 14.57
CA TYR A 27 13.22 1.23 13.25
C TYR A 27 14.51 1.59 12.49
N PRO A 28 14.69 1.12 11.25
CA PRO A 28 15.81 1.57 10.44
C PRO A 28 15.78 3.09 10.40
N ARG A 29 16.93 3.75 10.60
CA ARG A 29 17.04 5.19 10.40
C ARG A 29 16.43 5.49 9.04
N SER A 30 15.42 6.37 9.02
CA SER A 30 14.89 6.93 7.79
C SER A 30 16.07 7.28 6.89
N LEU A 31 16.02 6.81 5.63
CA LEU A 31 17.03 7.18 4.64
C LEU A 31 17.26 8.70 4.74
N PRO A 32 18.53 9.14 4.71
CA PRO A 32 18.85 10.54 4.85
C PRO A 32 18.02 11.31 3.84
N SER A 33 17.35 12.36 4.35
CA SER A 33 16.51 13.32 3.65
C SER A 33 16.89 13.45 2.18
N LEU A 34 16.30 12.60 1.37
CA LEU A 34 16.38 12.65 -0.07
C LEU A 34 15.24 13.60 -0.45
N PRO A 35 15.52 14.72 -1.14
CA PRO A 35 14.50 15.70 -1.49
C PRO A 35 13.67 15.12 -2.64
N LEU A 36 12.79 14.14 -2.38
CA LEU A 36 12.14 13.37 -3.44
C LEU A 36 10.64 13.25 -3.22
N VAL A 37 9.95 14.39 -3.15
CA VAL A 37 8.63 14.46 -3.77
C VAL A 37 8.91 14.62 -5.27
N GLY A 38 8.85 13.52 -6.02
CA GLY A 38 8.85 13.56 -7.50
C GLY A 38 9.79 12.62 -8.25
N SER A 39 10.73 11.91 -7.61
CA SER A 39 11.74 11.12 -8.35
C SER A 39 12.11 9.78 -7.71
N LEU A 40 11.12 9.04 -7.21
CA LEU A 40 11.28 7.60 -6.99
C LEU A 40 10.80 6.87 -8.25
N PRO A 41 11.64 6.01 -8.88
CA PRO A 41 11.21 5.25 -10.05
C PRO A 41 10.06 4.30 -9.67
N PHE A 42 9.01 4.27 -10.49
CA PHE A 42 7.89 3.33 -10.33
C PHE A 42 8.36 1.91 -10.70
N LEU A 43 8.64 1.09 -9.70
CA LEU A 43 9.22 -0.25 -9.85
C LEU A 43 8.34 -1.33 -9.18
N PRO A 44 7.13 -1.60 -9.69
CA PRO A 44 6.20 -2.55 -9.05
C PRO A 44 6.77 -3.97 -9.03
N ARG A 45 7.41 -4.40 -10.12
CA ARG A 45 7.93 -5.77 -10.27
C ARG A 45 9.09 -6.03 -9.32
N GLN A 46 10.10 -5.14 -9.31
CA GLN A 46 11.32 -5.34 -8.54
C GLN A 46 11.11 -5.12 -7.04
N ARG A 47 10.14 -4.30 -6.64
CA ARG A 47 9.90 -3.97 -5.24
C ARG A 47 8.96 -4.94 -4.55
N PHE A 48 7.89 -5.39 -5.22
CA PHE A 48 6.84 -6.16 -4.55
C PHE A 48 6.76 -7.63 -4.99
N LEU A 49 7.59 -8.08 -5.91
CA LEU A 49 7.70 -9.50 -6.26
C LEU A 49 9.06 -10.07 -5.87
N ASP A 50 9.07 -11.37 -5.60
CA ASP A 50 10.31 -12.14 -5.49
C ASP A 50 11.13 -12.08 -6.80
N ARG A 51 12.41 -12.46 -6.74
CA ARG A 51 13.33 -12.52 -7.90
C ARG A 51 12.74 -13.30 -9.08
N THR A 52 11.96 -14.34 -8.79
CA THR A 52 11.28 -15.17 -9.79
C THR A 52 10.07 -14.49 -10.41
N GLY A 53 9.50 -13.47 -9.77
CA GLY A 53 8.28 -12.78 -10.21
C GLY A 53 6.99 -13.53 -9.91
N THR A 54 7.03 -14.61 -9.12
CA THR A 54 5.89 -15.52 -8.91
C THR A 54 5.07 -15.19 -7.66
N GLN A 55 5.71 -14.64 -6.63
CA GLN A 55 5.10 -14.40 -5.32
C GLN A 55 5.27 -12.95 -4.90
N LEU A 56 4.27 -12.43 -4.18
CA LEU A 56 4.32 -11.11 -3.57
C LEU A 56 5.20 -11.14 -2.32
N ILE A 57 6.07 -10.14 -2.19
CA ILE A 57 6.93 -9.94 -1.03
C ILE A 57 6.65 -8.58 -0.39
N SER A 58 6.87 -8.48 0.92
CA SER A 58 6.89 -7.18 1.60
C SER A 58 8.31 -6.61 1.56
N PRO A 59 8.59 -5.55 0.79
CA PRO A 59 9.95 -5.04 0.60
C PRO A 59 10.55 -4.42 1.85
N SER A 60 9.72 -3.89 2.75
CA SER A 60 10.18 -3.11 3.89
C SER A 60 9.13 -3.09 4.99
N LEU A 61 9.59 -3.13 6.24
CA LEU A 61 8.77 -2.89 7.42
C LEU A 61 8.25 -1.45 7.51
N SER A 62 8.82 -0.52 6.73
CA SER A 62 8.40 0.89 6.67
C SER A 62 7.27 1.14 5.65
N TYR A 63 6.60 0.10 5.15
CA TYR A 63 5.50 0.22 4.19
C TYR A 63 4.14 0.09 4.89
N LEU A 64 3.49 1.23 5.18
CA LEU A 64 2.22 1.31 5.93
C LEU A 64 1.16 2.16 5.20
N PRO A 65 0.70 1.76 4.00
CA PRO A 65 -0.23 2.56 3.19
C PRO A 65 -1.60 2.81 3.84
N PHE A 66 -2.01 1.95 4.78
CA PHE A 66 -3.29 2.03 5.50
C PHE A 66 -3.10 2.33 7.00
N GLY A 67 -1.90 2.74 7.41
CA GLY A 67 -1.55 2.90 8.82
C GLY A 67 -1.45 1.55 9.57
N ALA A 68 -1.41 1.62 10.90
CA ALA A 68 -1.37 0.46 11.79
C ALA A 68 -1.93 0.81 13.18
N GLY A 69 -2.36 -0.20 13.95
CA GLY A 69 -2.83 -0.05 15.33
C GLY A 69 -4.28 0.45 15.44
N ALA A 70 -4.62 1.11 16.55
CA ALA A 70 -6.00 1.48 16.89
C ALA A 70 -6.65 2.52 15.94
N ARG A 71 -5.86 3.17 15.09
CA ARG A 71 -6.29 4.17 14.11
C ARG A 71 -5.96 3.73 12.67
N SER A 72 -5.82 2.43 12.42
CA SER A 72 -5.65 1.93 11.05
C SER A 72 -6.88 2.23 10.20
N CYS A 73 -6.70 2.27 8.88
CA CYS A 73 -7.78 2.51 7.96
C CYS A 73 -8.84 1.41 8.05
N VAL A 74 -10.03 1.76 8.51
CA VAL A 74 -11.18 0.84 8.59
C VAL A 74 -11.61 0.38 7.19
N GLY A 75 -11.33 1.18 6.16
CA GLY A 75 -11.66 0.88 4.76
C GLY A 75 -10.59 0.09 3.99
N GLU A 76 -9.55 -0.45 4.64
CA GLU A 76 -8.44 -1.13 3.93
C GLU A 76 -8.94 -2.27 3.01
N MET A 77 -9.80 -3.15 3.52
CA MET A 77 -10.28 -4.29 2.73
C MET A 77 -11.09 -3.85 1.51
N LEU A 78 -11.99 -2.87 1.71
CA LEU A 78 -12.82 -2.33 0.64
C LEU A 78 -11.94 -1.67 -0.43
N ALA A 79 -11.02 -0.80 -0.04
CA ALA A 79 -10.13 -0.11 -0.97
C ALA A 79 -9.30 -1.10 -1.80
N ARG A 80 -8.77 -2.17 -1.18
CA ARG A 80 -8.01 -3.21 -1.91
C ARG A 80 -8.86 -3.94 -2.94
N GLN A 81 -10.09 -4.32 -2.58
CA GLN A 81 -10.99 -5.02 -3.48
C GLN A 81 -11.45 -4.13 -4.64
N GLU A 82 -11.85 -2.90 -4.36
CA GLU A 82 -12.28 -1.95 -5.37
C GLU A 82 -11.15 -1.63 -6.36
N LEU A 83 -9.95 -1.30 -5.86
CA LEU A 83 -8.80 -1.01 -6.71
C LEU A 83 -8.45 -2.22 -7.59
N PHE A 84 -8.43 -3.43 -7.03
CA PHE A 84 -8.11 -4.63 -7.79
C PHE A 84 -9.15 -4.93 -8.87
N LEU A 85 -10.43 -4.93 -8.51
CA LEU A 85 -11.52 -5.22 -9.45
C LEU A 85 -11.65 -4.15 -10.53
N PHE A 86 -11.52 -2.87 -10.16
CA PHE A 86 -11.57 -1.78 -11.10
C PHE A 86 -10.42 -1.86 -12.11
N MET A 87 -9.18 -1.97 -11.63
CA MET A 87 -8.00 -2.03 -12.49
C MET A 87 -7.98 -3.28 -13.36
N SER A 88 -8.30 -4.45 -12.80
CA SER A 88 -8.34 -5.70 -13.58
C SER A 88 -9.38 -5.63 -14.70
N ARG A 89 -10.60 -5.16 -14.42
CA ARG A 89 -11.65 -5.02 -15.44
C ARG A 89 -11.29 -3.98 -16.50
N LEU A 90 -10.70 -2.86 -16.09
CA LEU A 90 -10.27 -1.81 -17.00
C LEU A 90 -9.20 -2.33 -17.98
N LEU A 91 -8.14 -2.97 -17.46
CA LEU A 91 -7.04 -3.51 -18.26
C LEU A 91 -7.42 -4.77 -19.07
N GLN A 92 -8.41 -5.53 -18.61
CA GLN A 92 -8.93 -6.67 -19.36
C GLN A 92 -9.66 -6.22 -20.64
N ARG A 93 -10.39 -5.11 -20.58
CA ARG A 93 -11.30 -4.68 -21.65
C ARG A 93 -10.72 -3.58 -22.55
N PHE A 94 -9.92 -2.67 -21.99
CA PHE A 94 -9.52 -1.45 -22.68
C PHE A 94 -8.00 -1.32 -22.82
N ASN A 95 -7.56 -0.76 -23.94
CA ASN A 95 -6.25 -0.15 -24.11
C ASN A 95 -6.33 1.29 -23.58
N LEU A 96 -5.41 1.64 -22.69
CA LEU A 96 -5.28 2.98 -22.12
C LEU A 96 -4.03 3.62 -22.72
N GLU A 97 -4.23 4.59 -23.59
CA GLU A 97 -3.17 5.22 -24.36
C GLU A 97 -3.06 6.71 -24.06
N ILE A 98 -1.93 7.28 -24.46
CA ILE A 98 -1.71 8.72 -24.41
C ILE A 98 -2.74 9.37 -25.35
N PRO A 99 -3.41 10.46 -24.93
CA PRO A 99 -4.30 11.22 -25.81
C PRO A 99 -3.58 11.69 -27.08
N ASP A 100 -4.34 11.94 -28.15
CA ASP A 100 -3.77 12.32 -29.46
C ASP A 100 -3.00 13.66 -29.41
N ASP A 101 -3.18 14.47 -28.35
CA ASP A 101 -2.40 15.68 -28.09
C ASP A 101 -1.02 15.41 -27.47
N GLY A 102 -0.67 14.14 -27.22
CA GLY A 102 0.64 13.70 -26.73
C GLY A 102 0.95 14.08 -25.28
N LYS A 103 -0.01 14.66 -24.54
CA LYS A 103 0.25 15.19 -23.20
C LYS A 103 0.20 14.09 -22.14
N LEU A 104 1.33 13.89 -21.45
CA LEU A 104 1.41 13.02 -20.28
C LEU A 104 0.85 13.70 -19.02
N PRO A 105 0.32 12.92 -18.05
CA PRO A 105 -0.15 13.46 -16.78
C PRO A 105 1.01 14.03 -15.95
N CYS A 106 0.77 15.18 -15.32
CA CYS A 106 1.68 15.73 -14.33
C CYS A 106 1.59 14.90 -13.04
N LEU A 107 2.71 14.32 -12.60
CA LEU A 107 2.77 13.46 -11.42
C LEU A 107 2.98 14.24 -10.11
N GLU A 108 3.07 15.57 -10.19
CA GLU A 108 3.05 16.42 -9.00
C GLU A 108 1.64 16.39 -8.41
N GLY A 109 1.53 15.83 -7.20
CA GLY A 109 0.28 15.81 -6.46
C GLY A 109 -0.02 17.15 -5.81
N ASN A 110 -1.30 17.51 -5.78
CA ASN A 110 -1.83 18.60 -4.99
C ASN A 110 -2.11 18.09 -3.57
N SER A 111 -1.38 18.60 -2.59
CA SER A 111 -1.53 18.21 -1.19
C SER A 111 -2.75 18.90 -0.56
N SER A 112 -3.73 18.12 -0.13
CA SER A 112 -4.89 18.54 0.66
C SER A 112 -5.19 17.47 1.72
N LEU A 113 -6.45 17.23 2.07
CA LEU A 113 -6.83 16.09 2.93
C LEU A 113 -6.42 14.74 2.32
N VAL A 114 -6.44 14.65 0.99
CA VAL A 114 -5.93 13.52 0.19
C VAL A 114 -4.94 14.07 -0.83
N LEU A 115 -3.87 13.35 -1.13
CA LEU A 115 -2.96 13.69 -2.20
C LEU A 115 -3.62 13.39 -3.56
N GLN A 116 -3.99 14.43 -4.30
CA GLN A 116 -4.72 14.30 -5.56
C GLN A 116 -3.80 14.60 -6.75
N ILE A 117 -3.99 13.88 -7.85
CA ILE A 117 -3.34 14.22 -9.13
C ILE A 117 -4.12 15.32 -9.85
N LYS A 118 -3.42 16.16 -10.62
CA LYS A 118 -4.06 17.14 -11.50
C LYS A 118 -4.90 16.41 -12.57
N PRO A 119 -6.06 16.97 -12.99
CA PRO A 119 -6.88 16.36 -14.05
C PRO A 119 -6.08 16.10 -15.33
N PHE A 120 -6.27 14.92 -15.92
CA PHE A 120 -5.59 14.51 -17.16
C PHE A 120 -6.56 13.76 -18.07
N LYS A 121 -6.15 13.58 -19.33
CA LYS A 121 -6.92 12.86 -20.36
C LYS A 121 -6.22 11.54 -20.68
N VAL A 122 -7.02 10.55 -21.08
CA VAL A 122 -6.56 9.23 -21.52
C VAL A 122 -7.37 8.85 -22.74
N LYS A 123 -6.70 8.33 -23.77
CA LYS A 123 -7.37 7.71 -24.91
C LYS A 123 -7.74 6.29 -24.52
N ILE A 124 -9.02 5.96 -24.63
CA ILE A 124 -9.55 4.65 -24.22
C ILE A 124 -10.12 3.96 -25.44
N GLU A 125 -9.60 2.78 -25.76
CA GLU A 125 -10.08 1.96 -26.88
C GLU A 125 -10.38 0.54 -26.40
N VAL A 126 -11.44 -0.10 -26.92
CA VAL A 126 -11.74 -1.49 -26.59
C VAL A 126 -10.71 -2.42 -27.23
N ARG A 127 -10.12 -3.32 -26.43
CA ARG A 127 -9.11 -4.28 -26.87
C ARG A 127 -9.67 -5.22 -27.93
N GLN A 128 -8.88 -5.47 -28.96
CA GLN A 128 -9.25 -6.39 -30.02
C GLN A 128 -9.49 -7.82 -29.49
N ALA A 129 -8.58 -8.32 -28.64
CA ALA A 129 -8.73 -9.61 -27.97
C ALA A 129 -10.03 -9.72 -27.14
N TRP A 130 -10.52 -8.60 -26.60
CA TRP A 130 -11.80 -8.58 -25.90
C TRP A 130 -12.98 -8.71 -26.87
N LYS A 131 -12.93 -8.02 -28.01
CA LYS A 131 -13.97 -8.12 -29.05
C LYS A 131 -14.07 -9.54 -29.61
N GLU A 132 -12.93 -10.17 -29.87
CA GLU A 132 -12.84 -11.54 -30.39
C GLU A 132 -13.44 -12.56 -29.41
N ALA A 133 -13.06 -12.48 -28.12
CA ALA A 133 -13.63 -13.36 -27.09
C ALA A 133 -15.15 -13.21 -26.92
N GLN A 134 -15.72 -12.03 -27.19
CA GLN A 134 -17.17 -11.82 -27.18
C GLN A 134 -17.87 -12.39 -28.42
N ALA A 135 -17.20 -12.35 -29.58
CA ALA A 135 -17.73 -12.96 -30.81
C ALA A 135 -17.79 -14.50 -30.69
N GLU A 136 -16.82 -15.12 -30.02
CA GLU A 136 -16.78 -16.56 -29.75
C GLU A 136 -17.81 -17.01 -28.70
N GLY A 137 -18.06 -16.19 -27.68
CA GLY A 137 -19.03 -16.48 -26.61
C GLY A 137 -20.51 -16.20 -26.96
N GLY A 138 -20.80 -15.66 -28.15
CA GLY A 138 -22.14 -15.28 -28.60
C GLY A 138 -22.88 -16.34 -29.45
N ILE A 139 -22.31 -17.54 -29.61
CA ILE A 139 -22.91 -18.66 -30.35
C ILE A 139 -23.19 -19.79 -29.34
N SER A 140 -24.24 -19.63 -28.54
CA SER A 140 -24.85 -20.73 -27.77
C SER A 140 -26.31 -20.41 -27.48
#